data_AF-A0A931ZRJ8-F1
#
_entry.id   AF-A0A931ZRJ8-F1
#
_cell.length_a   1.000
_cell.length_b   1.000
_cell.length_c   1.000
_cell.angle_alpha   90.00
_cell.angle_beta   90.00
_cell.angle_gamma   90.00
#
_symmetry.space_group_name_H-M   'P 1'
#
loop_
_entity.id
_entity.type
_entity.pdbx_description
1 polymer ?
#
loop_
_entity_poly.entity_id
_entity_poly.type
_entity_poly.pdbx_seq_one_letter_code
_entity_poly.pdbx_strand_id
1 'polypeptide(L)'
;MSLIQQLANIGAEYNRFISAKNSEMKQQAQARLLELLDLTIADPRFRLRLKELTRLREIVCDESRSEMLQAYFLPFVYVARK
;
A
#
# COMPACT_ATOMS: atom_id res chain seq x y z
N MET A 1 11.08 -11.86 2.36
CA MET A 1 10.26 -10.77 2.90
C MET A 1 8.97 -11.36 3.46
N SER A 2 8.61 -11.01 4.69
CA SER A 2 7.34 -11.40 5.31
C SER A 2 6.18 -10.53 4.82
N LEU A 3 4.94 -10.96 5.06
CA LEU A 3 3.76 -10.14 4.77
C LEU A 3 3.81 -8.79 5.52
N ILE A 4 4.25 -8.80 6.78
CA ILE A 4 4.36 -7.59 7.60
C ILE A 4 5.34 -6.59 6.98
N GLN A 5 6.52 -7.06 6.57
CA GLN A 5 7.51 -6.22 5.89
C GLN A 5 6.95 -5.68 4.56
N GLN A 6 6.22 -6.50 3.80
CA GLN A 6 5.62 -6.05 2.55
C GLN A 6 4.52 -5.01 2.78
N LEU A 7 3.66 -5.20 3.77
CA LEU A 7 2.64 -4.22 4.17
C LEU A 7 3.26 -2.93 4.71
N ALA A 8 4.44 -2.99 5.33
CA ALA A 8 5.17 -1.80 5.73
C ALA A 8 5.73 -1.01 4.53
N ASN A 9 6.26 -1.71 3.52
CA ASN A 9 6.70 -1.08 2.27
C ASN A 9 5.53 -0.41 1.54
N ILE A 10 4.40 -1.11 1.42
CA ILE A 10 3.15 -0.58 0.87
C ILE A 10 2.70 0.65 1.68
N GLY A 11 2.70 0.57 3.01
CA GLY A 11 2.35 1.71 3.88
C GLY A 11 3.28 2.92 3.73
N ALA A 12 4.57 2.70 3.45
CA ALA A 12 5.52 3.78 3.19
C ALA A 12 5.26 4.49 1.85
N GLU A 13 4.92 3.74 0.79
CA GLU A 13 4.51 4.32 -0.50
C GLU A 13 3.16 5.03 -0.39
N TYR A 14 2.23 4.47 0.37
CA TYR A 14 0.95 5.12 0.65
C TYR A 14 1.13 6.47 1.36
N ASN A 15 2.03 6.56 2.36
CA ASN A 15 2.34 7.83 2.99
C ASN A 15 2.96 8.85 2.01
N ARG A 16 3.78 8.40 1.06
CA ARG A 16 4.31 9.26 -0.01
C ARG A 16 3.21 9.74 -0.95
N PHE A 17 2.25 8.87 -1.28
CA PHE A 17 1.11 9.20 -2.12
C PHE A 17 0.23 10.30 -1.52
N ILE A 18 -0.16 10.17 -0.24
CA ILE A 18 -1.00 11.17 0.44
C ILE A 18 -0.23 12.47 0.77
N SER A 19 1.10 12.40 0.93
CA SER A 19 1.94 13.55 1.24
C SER A 19 2.52 14.23 0.01
N ALA A 20 2.15 13.77 -1.20
CA ALA A 20 2.66 14.29 -2.45
C ALA A 20 2.23 15.75 -2.65
N LYS A 21 3.18 16.60 -3.06
CA LYS A 21 2.97 18.05 -3.20
C LYS A 21 2.54 18.48 -4.60
N ASN A 22 2.65 17.57 -5.57
CA ASN A 22 2.27 17.81 -6.96
C ASN A 22 1.78 16.51 -7.60
N SER A 23 1.12 16.64 -8.75
CA SER A 23 0.50 15.52 -9.46
C SER A 23 1.52 14.48 -9.92
N GLU A 24 2.72 14.88 -10.31
CA GLU A 24 3.77 13.94 -10.76
C GLU A 24 4.25 13.04 -9.62
N MET A 25 4.59 13.63 -8.47
CA MET A 25 4.95 12.87 -7.26
C MET A 25 3.82 11.94 -6.83
N LYS A 26 2.57 12.41 -6.92
CA LYS A 26 1.39 11.62 -6.56
C LYS A 26 1.25 10.41 -7.49
N GLN A 27 1.36 10.61 -8.80
CA GLN A 27 1.29 9.54 -9.80
C GLN A 27 2.42 8.53 -9.62
N GLN A 28 3.66 8.98 -9.39
CA GLN A 28 4.81 8.09 -9.16
C GLN A 28 4.61 7.24 -7.89
N ALA A 29 4.17 7.85 -6.80
CA ALA A 29 3.90 7.13 -5.55
C ALA A 29 2.73 6.15 -5.70
N GLN A 30 1.65 6.54 -6.41
CA GLN A 30 0.52 5.67 -6.68
C GLN A 30 0.92 4.46 -7.54
N ALA A 31 1.70 4.68 -8.60
CA ALA A 31 2.18 3.62 -9.47
C ALA A 31 3.02 2.61 -8.69
N ARG A 32 3.94 3.09 -7.83
CA ARG A 32 4.76 2.21 -7.00
C ARG A 32 3.94 1.47 -5.95
N LEU A 33 2.94 2.12 -5.35
CA LEU A 33 2.02 1.50 -4.41
C LEU A 33 1.23 0.36 -5.05
N LEU A 34 0.69 0.59 -6.26
CA LEU A 34 -0.04 -0.42 -7.04
C LEU A 34 0.88 -1.58 -7.44
N GLU A 35 2.10 -1.28 -7.88
CA GLU A 35 3.10 -2.31 -8.23
C GLU A 35 3.39 -3.23 -7.03
N LEU A 36 3.62 -2.66 -5.83
CA LEU A 36 3.84 -3.46 -4.63
C LEU A 36 2.62 -4.32 -4.27
N LEU A 37 1.40 -3.78 -4.43
CA LEU A 37 0.17 -4.53 -4.19
C LEU A 37 0.02 -5.68 -5.19
N ASP A 38 0.25 -5.44 -6.47
CA ASP A 38 0.14 -6.44 -7.53
C ASP A 38 1.17 -7.56 -7.33
N LEU A 39 2.41 -7.23 -6.98
CA LEU A 39 3.42 -8.22 -6.61
C LEU A 39 3.01 -9.04 -5.37
N THR A 40 2.35 -8.41 -4.39
CA THR A 40 1.88 -9.10 -3.17
C THR A 40 0.70 -10.01 -3.45
N ILE A 41 -0.22 -9.59 -4.31
CA ILE A 41 -1.40 -10.36 -4.74
C ILE A 41 -0.97 -11.58 -5.56
N ALA A 42 0.01 -11.42 -6.45
CA ALA A 42 0.52 -12.50 -7.28
C ALA A 42 1.28 -13.58 -6.49
N ASP A 43 1.75 -13.25 -5.28
CA ASP A 43 2.54 -14.16 -4.45
C ASP A 43 1.68 -15.30 -3.87
N PRO A 44 1.95 -16.57 -4.21
CA PRO A 44 1.20 -17.72 -3.71
C PRO A 44 1.19 -17.83 -2.17
N ARG A 45 2.21 -17.29 -1.49
CA ARG A 45 2.32 -17.32 -0.02
C ARG A 45 1.20 -16.55 0.67
N PHE A 46 0.55 -15.60 -0.01
CA PHE A 46 -0.46 -14.72 0.57
C PHE A 46 -1.88 -14.98 0.05
N ARG A 47 -2.12 -16.13 -0.60
CA ARG A 47 -3.43 -16.51 -1.19
C ARG A 47 -4.60 -16.45 -0.21
N LEU A 48 -4.37 -16.70 1.08
CA LEU A 48 -5.42 -16.63 2.11
C LEU A 48 -5.89 -15.21 2.42
N ARG A 49 -5.22 -14.18 1.88
CA ARG A 49 -5.49 -12.76 2.14
C ARG A 49 -5.87 -11.98 0.89
N LEU A 50 -6.12 -12.67 -0.25
CA LEU A 50 -6.40 -12.03 -1.53
C LEU A 50 -7.55 -11.04 -1.46
N LYS A 51 -8.65 -11.38 -0.77
CA LYS A 51 -9.80 -10.48 -0.62
C LYS A 51 -9.41 -9.12 -0.03
N GLU A 52 -8.60 -9.12 1.02
CA GLU A 52 -8.17 -7.88 1.67
C GLU A 52 -7.17 -7.11 0.78
N LEU A 53 -6.25 -7.83 0.12
CA LEU A 53 -5.24 -7.22 -0.76
C LEU A 53 -5.86 -6.61 -2.03
N THR A 54 -6.84 -7.28 -2.65
CA THR A 54 -7.54 -6.75 -3.83
C THR A 54 -8.44 -5.59 -3.46
N ARG A 55 -9.10 -5.62 -2.29
CA ARG A 55 -9.87 -4.48 -1.79
C ARG A 55 -8.98 -3.27 -1.49
N LEU A 56 -7.79 -3.51 -0.93
CA LEU A 56 -6.80 -2.46 -0.71
C LEU A 56 -6.38 -1.82 -2.05
N ARG A 57 -6.15 -2.64 -3.08
CA ARG A 57 -5.87 -2.18 -4.44
C ARG A 57 -7.00 -1.34 -5.03
N GLU A 58 -8.26 -1.77 -4.89
CA GLU A 58 -9.42 -0.99 -5.33
C GLU A 58 -9.49 0.39 -4.67
N ILE A 59 -9.25 0.46 -3.35
CA ILE A 59 -9.24 1.74 -2.61
C ILE A 59 -8.09 2.65 -3.07
N VAL A 60 -6.92 2.10 -3.42
CA VAL A 60 -5.80 2.90 -3.94
C VAL A 60 -6.10 3.48 -5.33
N CYS A 61 -6.86 2.76 -6.16
CA CYS A 61 -7.33 3.28 -7.45
C CYS A 61 -8.43 4.35 -7.27
N ASP A 62 -9.21 4.28 -6.19
CA ASP A 62 -10.25 5.24 -5.86
C ASP A 62 -9.70 6.38 -4.99
N GLU A 63 -9.25 7.45 -5.64
CA GLU A 63 -8.63 8.61 -5.00
C GLU A 63 -9.52 9.21 -3.89
N SER A 64 -10.84 9.16 -4.02
CA SER A 64 -11.79 9.69 -3.03
C SER A 64 -11.80 8.93 -1.70
N ARG A 65 -11.33 7.68 -1.70
CA ARG A 65 -11.32 6.78 -0.54
C ARG A 65 -9.91 6.50 -0.04
N SER A 66 -8.92 6.88 -0.83
CA SER A 66 -7.52 6.56 -0.60
C SER A 66 -7.03 7.04 0.77
N GLU A 67 -7.37 8.26 1.19
CA GLU A 67 -6.92 8.90 2.45
C GLU A 67 -7.29 8.13 3.74
N MET A 68 -8.30 7.26 3.68
CA MET A 68 -8.80 6.50 4.84
C MET A 68 -7.84 5.40 5.31
N LEU A 69 -6.81 5.06 4.53
CA LEU A 69 -5.93 3.92 4.81
C LEU A 69 -4.76 4.24 5.76
N GLN A 70 -4.60 5.50 6.19
CA GLN A 70 -3.44 5.88 7.00
C GLN A 70 -3.38 5.14 8.35
N ALA A 71 -4.53 5.03 9.03
CA ALA A 71 -4.64 4.27 10.27
C ALA A 71 -4.39 2.76 10.07
N TYR A 72 -4.76 2.22 8.92
CA TYR A 72 -4.53 0.81 8.57
C TYR A 72 -3.04 0.48 8.47
N PHE A 73 -2.24 1.38 7.90
CA PHE A 73 -0.81 1.13 7.70
C PHE A 73 0.09 1.44 8.90
N LEU A 74 -0.39 2.25 9.85
CA LEU A 74 0.40 2.73 10.99
C LEU A 74 1.12 1.61 11.77
N PRO A 75 0.47 0.47 12.12
CA PRO A 75 1.13 -0.60 12.86
C PRO A 75 2.27 -1.25 12.07
N PHE A 76 2.11 -1.43 10.76
CA PHE A 76 3.11 -2.09 9.92
C PHE A 76 4.33 -1.21 9.69
N VAL A 77 4.12 0.08 9.44
CA VAL A 77 5.21 1.06 9.28
C VAL A 77 6.02 1.19 10.57
N TYR A 78 5.37 1.16 11.73
CA TYR A 78 6.06 1.18 13.01
C TYR A 78 6.95 -0.06 13.21
N VAL A 79 6.45 -1.25 12.89
CA VAL A 79 7.21 -2.51 13.03
C VAL A 79 8.44 -2.56 12.12
N ALA A 80 8.38 -1.95 10.93
CA ALA A 80 9.53 -1.91 10.02
C ALA A 80 10.61 -0.87 10.37
N ARG A 81 10.37 -0.01 11.37
CA ARG A 81 11.33 0.99 11.88
C ARG A 81 12.09 0.51 13.12
N LYS A 82 11.85 -0.72 13.58
CA LYS A 82 12.64 -1.42 14.60
C LYS A 82 13.59 -2.40 13.93
#